data_AF-A0A061AW10-F1
#
_entry.id   AF-A0A061AW10-F1
#
_cell.length_a   1.000
_cell.length_b   1.000
_cell.length_c   1.000
_cell.angle_alpha   90.00
_cell.angle_beta   90.00
_cell.angle_gamma   90.00
#
_symmetry.space_group_name_H-M   'P 1'
#
loop_
_entity.id
_entity.type
_entity.pdbx_description
1 polymer ?
#
loop_
_entity_poly.entity_id
_entity_poly.type
_entity_poly.pdbx_seq_one_letter_code
_entity_poly.pdbx_strand_id
1 'polypeptide(L)'
;MSRGNVLLSRSPTLDLLANPHDICLFFPRHNGRLWTRSDVLAGLSPYFKTLLSSGFADSITVPAKRARTESQASSVVSATEKDFDDSDDETDGVYFRRNPAKKSEEDAVIEHKKVTITGTAFSTYRAVLAYIRTGYIAFAPLSSTCPAAGSSKDTRKARVKLAAAAKPDMPYPVSPKSTFRLAHLLELEDLQRLCLSNVQETLTPDSAAHELFDEVSVLHEAWRRVVIEYVVANWDAVHATKGWKEVERRVEEEEVPGAAKIMVQLSRAREKARG
;
A
#
# COMPACT_ATOMS: atom_id res chain seq x y z
N MET A 1 9.46 -7.75 26.17
CA MET A 1 9.79 -7.39 24.77
C MET A 1 9.42 -8.58 23.88
N SER A 2 8.45 -8.42 22.97
CA SER A 2 8.01 -9.51 22.09
C SER A 2 9.10 -9.89 21.09
N ARG A 3 9.21 -11.17 20.71
CA ARG A 3 10.24 -11.70 19.78
C ARG A 3 10.30 -10.92 18.45
N GLY A 4 9.18 -10.35 17.99
CA GLY A 4 9.13 -9.50 16.80
C GLY A 4 9.96 -8.21 16.91
N ASN A 5 9.98 -7.55 18.08
CA ASN A 5 10.77 -6.32 18.29
C ASN A 5 12.29 -6.57 18.22
N VAL A 6 12.76 -7.77 18.58
CA VAL A 6 14.19 -8.09 18.59
C VAL A 6 14.73 -8.27 17.15
N LEU A 7 13.95 -8.85 16.24
CA LEU A 7 14.34 -8.99 14.83
C LEU A 7 14.25 -7.64 14.07
N LEU A 8 13.25 -6.82 14.38
CA LEU A 8 13.10 -5.47 13.81
C LEU A 8 14.25 -4.54 14.19
N SER A 9 14.68 -4.56 15.45
CA SER A 9 15.78 -3.70 15.93
C SER A 9 17.15 -4.03 15.32
N ARG A 10 17.31 -5.23 14.74
CA ARG A 10 18.59 -5.68 14.17
C ARG A 10 18.77 -5.36 12.69
N SER A 11 17.71 -5.00 11.96
CA SER A 11 17.76 -4.91 10.49
C SER A 11 16.75 -3.95 9.85
N PRO A 12 16.64 -2.69 10.29
CA PRO A 12 15.67 -1.75 9.74
C PRO A 12 15.96 -1.32 8.29
N THR A 13 17.14 -1.66 7.75
CA THR A 13 17.63 -1.18 6.45
C THR A 13 18.15 -2.30 5.54
N LEU A 14 17.90 -3.58 5.83
CA LEU A 14 18.35 -4.67 4.94
C LEU A 14 17.78 -4.53 3.54
N ASP A 15 16.54 -4.06 3.45
CA ASP A 15 15.85 -3.76 2.21
C ASP A 15 16.48 -2.63 1.40
N LEU A 16 17.47 -1.92 1.94
CA LEU A 16 18.19 -0.86 1.25
C LEU A 16 19.59 -1.27 0.78
N LEU A 17 20.09 -2.44 1.20
CA LEU A 17 21.43 -2.92 0.87
C LEU A 17 21.38 -3.91 -0.30
N ALA A 18 22.20 -3.69 -1.32
CA ALA A 18 22.24 -4.58 -2.47
C ALA A 18 22.80 -5.98 -2.15
N ASN A 19 23.80 -6.09 -1.28
CA ASN A 19 24.38 -7.38 -0.89
C ASN A 19 23.75 -7.86 0.43
N PRO A 20 23.30 -9.13 0.60
CA PRO A 20 23.37 -10.29 -0.30
C PRO A 20 22.07 -10.58 -1.09
N HIS A 21 21.45 -9.53 -1.62
CA HIS A 21 20.14 -9.60 -2.27
C HIS A 21 20.29 -9.75 -3.79
N ASP A 22 19.48 -10.62 -4.40
CA ASP A 22 19.52 -10.95 -5.84
C ASP A 22 18.32 -10.36 -6.61
N ILE A 23 17.42 -9.65 -5.93
CA ILE A 23 16.29 -8.94 -6.53
C ILE A 23 16.34 -7.46 -6.16
N CYS A 24 16.18 -6.61 -7.18
CA CYS A 24 16.00 -5.17 -7.08
C CYS A 24 14.57 -4.79 -7.52
N LEU A 25 13.76 -4.31 -6.59
CA LEU A 25 12.48 -3.67 -6.86
C LEU A 25 12.72 -2.18 -7.11
N PHE A 26 12.48 -1.73 -8.34
CA PHE A 26 12.78 -0.38 -8.80
C PHE A 26 11.51 0.48 -8.88
N PHE A 27 11.57 1.68 -8.30
CA PHE A 27 10.45 2.64 -8.23
C PHE A 27 10.81 3.90 -9.05
N PRO A 28 10.31 4.02 -10.29
CA PRO A 28 10.74 5.09 -11.21
C PRO A 28 10.47 6.50 -10.70
N ARG A 29 9.34 6.72 -10.02
CA ARG A 29 8.87 8.05 -9.56
C ARG A 29 9.91 8.82 -8.73
N HIS A 30 10.70 8.09 -7.93
CA HIS A 30 11.71 8.66 -7.04
C HIS A 30 13.10 8.07 -7.25
N ASN A 31 13.31 7.30 -8.32
CA ASN A 31 14.51 6.49 -8.54
C ASN A 31 14.85 5.63 -7.30
N GLY A 32 13.80 5.11 -6.64
CA GLY A 32 13.92 4.32 -5.42
C GLY A 32 14.28 2.87 -5.73
N ARG A 33 15.05 2.22 -4.84
CA ARG A 33 15.43 0.82 -4.95
C ARG A 33 15.19 0.11 -3.62
N LEU A 34 14.50 -1.02 -3.67
CA LEU A 34 14.41 -1.96 -2.56
C LEU A 34 15.05 -3.28 -2.97
N TRP A 35 15.87 -3.81 -2.08
CA TRP A 35 16.63 -5.04 -2.29
C TRP A 35 16.04 -6.16 -1.44
N THR A 36 15.94 -7.33 -2.05
CA THR A 36 15.41 -8.52 -1.39
C THR A 36 15.93 -9.79 -2.04
N ARG A 37 15.67 -10.93 -1.40
CA ARG A 37 16.06 -12.24 -1.91
C ARG A 37 14.91 -12.92 -2.64
N SER A 38 15.24 -13.60 -3.73
CA SER A 38 14.31 -14.42 -4.52
C SER A 38 13.66 -15.52 -3.72
N ASP A 39 14.41 -16.21 -2.85
CA ASP A 39 13.88 -17.29 -2.04
C ASP A 39 12.92 -16.80 -0.94
N VAL A 40 13.19 -15.63 -0.34
CA VAL A 40 12.28 -14.99 0.62
C VAL A 40 10.98 -14.57 -0.07
N LEU A 41 11.06 -13.92 -1.23
CA LEU A 41 9.86 -13.50 -1.97
C LEU A 41 9.05 -14.70 -2.48
N ALA A 42 9.69 -15.69 -3.08
CA ALA A 42 9.02 -16.88 -3.61
C ALA A 42 8.45 -17.78 -2.50
N GLY A 43 9.08 -17.80 -1.32
CA GLY A 43 8.59 -18.55 -0.17
C GLY A 43 7.34 -17.93 0.46
N LEU A 44 7.17 -16.61 0.37
CA LEU A 44 6.15 -15.87 1.10
C LEU A 44 5.02 -15.32 0.21
N SER A 45 5.23 -15.23 -1.10
CA SER A 45 4.23 -14.74 -2.05
C SER A 45 4.10 -15.71 -3.23
N PRO A 46 2.94 -16.38 -3.38
CA PRO A 46 2.64 -17.21 -4.55
C PRO A 46 2.78 -16.46 -5.88
N TYR A 47 2.40 -15.18 -5.89
CA TYR A 47 2.61 -14.28 -7.03
C TYR A 47 4.08 -14.22 -7.43
N PHE A 48 4.98 -13.90 -6.49
CA PHE A 48 6.41 -13.83 -6.78
C PHE A 48 7.00 -15.21 -7.09
N LYS A 49 6.52 -16.28 -6.46
CA LYS A 49 6.94 -17.64 -6.80
C LYS A 49 6.68 -17.93 -8.28
N THR A 50 5.51 -17.55 -8.77
CA THR A 50 5.12 -17.72 -10.18
C THR A 50 5.95 -16.81 -11.07
N LEU A 51 6.05 -15.51 -10.75
CA LEU A 51 6.81 -14.51 -11.52
C LEU A 51 8.30 -14.88 -11.67
N LEU A 52 8.91 -15.40 -10.61
CA LEU A 52 10.33 -15.78 -10.60
C LEU A 52 10.58 -17.12 -11.29
N SER A 53 9.60 -18.03 -11.28
CA SER A 53 9.69 -19.34 -11.94
C SER A 53 9.37 -19.28 -13.44
N SER A 54 8.56 -18.31 -13.86
CA SER A 54 8.08 -18.19 -15.24
C SER A 54 9.09 -17.53 -16.19
N GLY A 55 10.25 -17.08 -15.69
CA GLY A 55 11.25 -16.36 -16.48
C GLY A 55 10.82 -14.95 -16.88
N PHE A 56 9.67 -14.46 -16.39
CA PHE A 56 9.19 -13.11 -16.66
C PHE A 56 9.97 -12.03 -15.91
N ALA A 57 10.64 -12.35 -14.80
CA ALA A 57 11.57 -11.44 -14.17
C ALA A 57 12.89 -11.42 -14.95
N ASP A 58 13.03 -10.45 -15.87
CA ASP A 58 14.27 -10.26 -16.64
C ASP A 58 15.48 -10.16 -15.69
N SER A 59 16.44 -11.07 -15.87
CA SER A 59 17.78 -10.96 -15.30
C SER A 59 18.54 -9.89 -16.08
N ILE A 60 18.49 -8.65 -15.60
CA ILE A 60 19.30 -7.57 -16.18
C ILE A 60 20.68 -7.62 -15.55
N THR A 61 21.67 -8.09 -16.30
CA THR A 61 23.08 -7.82 -15.98
C THR A 61 23.37 -6.38 -16.38
N VAL A 62 23.65 -5.48 -15.43
CA VAL A 62 24.08 -4.11 -15.75
C VAL A 62 25.62 -4.04 -15.69
N PRO A 63 26.34 -4.11 -16.82
CA PRO A 63 27.79 -3.92 -16.83
C PRO A 63 28.16 -2.44 -16.69
N ALA A 64 29.19 -2.16 -15.88
CA ALA A 64 29.65 -0.84 -15.42
C ALA A 64 30.10 0.18 -16.50
N LYS A 65 29.89 -0.04 -17.81
CA LYS A 65 30.49 0.80 -18.86
C LYS A 65 29.52 1.49 -19.84
N ARG A 66 28.20 1.36 -19.72
CA ARG A 66 27.25 2.10 -20.57
C ARG A 66 26.01 2.59 -19.81
N ALA A 67 26.20 3.59 -18.95
CA ALA A 67 25.11 4.36 -18.35
C ALA A 67 24.53 5.43 -19.31
N ARG A 68 24.49 5.16 -20.62
CA ARG A 68 23.90 6.09 -21.59
C ARG A 68 23.08 5.28 -22.57
N THR A 69 21.77 5.42 -22.43
CA THR A 69 20.68 4.75 -23.16
C THR A 69 20.20 3.43 -22.52
N GLU A 70 19.63 3.48 -21.32
CA GLU A 70 18.74 2.41 -20.82
C GLU A 70 17.38 2.53 -21.51
N SER A 71 17.29 1.98 -22.72
CA SER A 71 16.05 1.70 -23.39
C SER A 71 15.94 0.19 -23.56
N GLN A 72 14.81 -0.36 -23.10
CA GLN A 72 14.24 -1.67 -23.47
C GLN A 72 14.83 -2.93 -22.85
N ALA A 73 14.15 -3.36 -21.77
CA ALA A 73 13.67 -4.71 -21.45
C ALA A 73 13.66 -4.84 -19.92
N SER A 74 12.59 -4.38 -19.30
CA SER A 74 12.31 -4.65 -17.90
C SER A 74 10.89 -5.16 -17.84
N SER A 75 10.70 -6.27 -17.14
CA SER A 75 9.37 -6.67 -16.67
C SER A 75 8.76 -5.51 -15.87
N VAL A 76 7.82 -4.83 -16.51
CA VAL A 76 7.00 -3.83 -15.87
C VAL A 76 5.91 -4.64 -15.17
N VAL A 77 5.97 -4.74 -13.85
CA VAL A 77 4.79 -5.13 -13.08
C VAL A 77 3.90 -3.89 -13.00
N SER A 78 3.35 -3.55 -14.15
CA SER A 78 2.22 -2.65 -14.24
C SER A 78 1.04 -3.47 -13.81
N ALA A 79 0.50 -3.18 -12.62
CA ALA A 79 -0.90 -3.51 -12.39
C ALA A 79 -1.65 -2.96 -13.60
N THR A 80 -2.36 -3.81 -14.34
CA THR A 80 -3.17 -3.45 -15.51
C THR A 80 -4.47 -2.77 -15.06
N GLU A 81 -4.40 -2.03 -13.97
CA GLU A 81 -5.50 -1.32 -13.35
C GLU A 81 -5.08 0.15 -13.34
N LYS A 82 -6.04 1.07 -13.48
CA LYS A 82 -5.84 2.53 -13.44
C LYS A 82 -4.71 2.94 -12.49
N ASP A 83 -3.98 4.01 -12.82
CA ASP A 83 -2.96 4.61 -11.95
C ASP A 83 -3.62 5.06 -10.64
N PHE A 84 -3.70 4.15 -9.68
CA PHE A 84 -4.39 4.40 -8.42
C PHE A 84 -3.54 5.35 -7.60
N ASP A 85 -4.19 6.35 -7.01
CA ASP A 85 -3.56 7.28 -6.08
C ASP A 85 -3.19 6.53 -4.78
N ASP A 86 -1.95 6.03 -4.70
CA ASP A 86 -1.41 5.47 -3.48
C ASP A 86 -1.12 6.61 -2.51
N SER A 87 -1.99 6.76 -1.51
CA SER A 87 -1.88 7.81 -0.50
C SER A 87 -0.47 7.91 0.15
N ASP A 88 0.31 6.82 0.19
CA ASP A 88 1.65 6.81 0.78
C ASP A 88 2.74 7.43 -0.12
N ASP A 89 2.42 7.81 -1.36
CA ASP A 89 3.29 8.65 -2.20
C ASP A 89 3.65 9.98 -1.51
N GLU A 90 2.76 10.52 -0.67
CA GLU A 90 3.06 11.73 0.09
C GLU A 90 4.17 11.52 1.14
N THR A 91 4.31 10.27 1.62
CA THR A 91 5.32 9.81 2.58
C THR A 91 6.65 9.57 1.88
N ASP A 92 6.63 9.03 0.67
CA ASP A 92 7.83 8.85 -0.17
C ASP A 92 8.55 10.17 -0.37
N GLY A 93 7.82 11.23 -0.72
CA GLY A 93 8.40 12.56 -0.85
C GLY A 93 9.04 13.10 0.44
N VAL A 94 8.65 12.61 1.63
CA VAL A 94 9.34 12.93 2.90
C VAL A 94 10.59 12.07 3.06
N TYR A 95 10.49 10.78 2.79
CA TYR A 95 11.59 9.83 2.87
C TYR A 95 12.77 10.25 1.98
N PHE A 96 12.54 10.44 0.68
CA PHE A 96 13.61 10.75 -0.28
C PHE A 96 14.21 12.15 -0.08
N ARG A 97 13.48 13.09 0.53
CA ARG A 97 14.05 14.38 0.94
C ARG A 97 15.04 14.24 2.09
N ARG A 98 14.77 13.33 3.03
CA ARG A 98 15.64 13.05 4.18
C ARG A 98 16.81 12.14 3.78
N ASN A 99 16.55 11.22 2.86
CA ASN A 99 17.47 10.19 2.40
C ASN A 99 17.66 10.33 0.87
N PRO A 100 18.34 11.39 0.39
CA PRO A 100 18.62 11.52 -1.03
C PRO A 100 19.46 10.34 -1.49
N ALA A 101 19.14 9.78 -2.66
CA ALA A 101 19.91 8.70 -3.26
C ALA A 101 21.37 9.15 -3.40
N LYS A 102 22.28 8.51 -2.64
CA LYS A 102 23.72 8.72 -2.82
C LYS A 102 24.09 8.03 -4.14
N LYS A 103 24.73 8.74 -5.05
CA LYS A 103 25.29 8.20 -6.31
C LYS A 103 26.38 7.12 -6.10
N SER A 104 26.73 6.77 -4.87
CA SER A 104 27.97 6.08 -4.52
C SER A 104 27.88 4.56 -4.33
N GLU A 105 26.76 3.92 -4.66
CA GLU A 105 26.66 2.46 -4.74
C GLU A 105 26.28 1.99 -6.16
N GLU A 106 26.46 2.86 -7.16
CA GLU A 106 26.21 2.54 -8.58
C GLU A 106 27.34 1.67 -9.21
N ASP A 107 28.45 1.44 -8.49
CA ASP A 107 29.67 0.86 -9.05
C ASP A 107 29.95 -0.60 -8.66
N ALA A 108 29.13 -1.23 -7.81
CA ALA A 108 29.24 -2.67 -7.59
C ALA A 108 28.39 -3.40 -8.63
N VAL A 109 29.04 -4.06 -9.59
CA VAL A 109 28.39 -4.98 -10.54
C VAL A 109 27.88 -6.18 -9.75
N ILE A 110 26.68 -6.07 -9.20
CA ILE A 110 25.95 -7.18 -8.58
C ILE A 110 24.97 -7.68 -9.62
N GLU A 111 25.11 -8.94 -10.02
CA GLU A 111 24.11 -9.59 -10.86
C GLU A 111 22.81 -9.72 -10.07
N HIS A 112 21.75 -9.07 -10.54
CA HIS A 112 20.45 -9.07 -9.87
C HIS A 112 19.30 -9.06 -10.88
N LYS A 113 18.15 -9.59 -10.48
CA LYS A 113 16.90 -9.47 -11.25
C LYS A 113 16.24 -8.14 -10.92
N LYS A 114 15.82 -7.37 -11.94
CA LYS A 114 15.16 -6.07 -11.74
C LYS A 114 13.67 -6.20 -12.02
N VAL A 115 12.84 -5.76 -11.07
CA VAL A 115 11.38 -5.70 -11.19
C VAL A 115 10.95 -4.25 -11.05
N THR A 116 10.29 -3.69 -12.06
CA THR A 116 9.88 -2.27 -12.04
C THR A 116 8.47 -2.13 -11.48
N ILE A 117 8.34 -1.43 -10.35
CA ILE A 117 7.09 -1.15 -9.63
C ILE A 117 6.58 0.25 -10.01
N THR A 118 5.39 0.33 -10.60
CA THR A 118 4.77 1.62 -10.98
C THR A 118 3.49 1.92 -10.19
N GLY A 119 2.68 0.92 -9.88
CA GLY A 119 1.35 1.11 -9.28
C GLY A 119 1.29 1.11 -7.74
N THR A 120 2.41 1.26 -7.05
CA THR A 120 2.46 1.23 -5.57
C THR A 120 3.61 2.09 -5.06
N ALA A 121 3.37 2.83 -3.97
CA ALA A 121 4.38 3.68 -3.36
C ALA A 121 5.55 2.86 -2.79
N PHE A 122 6.74 3.48 -2.77
CA PHE A 122 7.96 2.89 -2.21
C PHE A 122 7.78 2.57 -0.73
N SER A 123 7.18 3.47 0.04
CA SER A 123 6.94 3.27 1.48
C SER A 123 5.95 2.15 1.77
N THR A 124 4.87 2.01 0.97
CA THR A 124 3.95 0.86 1.02
C THR A 124 4.70 -0.44 0.85
N TYR A 125 5.48 -0.57 -0.23
CA TYR A 125 6.24 -1.78 -0.52
C TYR A 125 7.28 -2.09 0.55
N ARG A 126 7.99 -1.06 1.03
CA ARG A 126 8.98 -1.16 2.10
C ARG A 126 8.36 -1.69 3.39
N ALA A 127 7.19 -1.18 3.79
CA ALA A 127 6.48 -1.67 4.96
C ALA A 127 6.03 -3.13 4.80
N VAL A 128 5.56 -3.53 3.62
CA VAL A 128 5.18 -4.92 3.33
C VAL A 128 6.39 -5.86 3.35
N LEU A 129 7.53 -5.46 2.79
CA LEU A 129 8.77 -6.25 2.90
C LEU A 129 9.26 -6.37 4.35
N ALA A 130 9.07 -5.34 5.17
CA ALA A 130 9.39 -5.42 6.59
C ALA A 130 8.42 -6.36 7.33
N TYR A 131 7.13 -6.33 7.00
CA TYR A 131 6.12 -7.27 7.50
C TYR A 131 6.48 -8.71 7.15
N ILE A 132 6.81 -8.99 5.90
CA ILE A 132 7.24 -10.30 5.41
C ILE A 132 8.40 -10.86 6.24
N ARG A 133 9.35 -10.01 6.65
CA ARG A 133 10.52 -10.43 7.45
C ARG A 133 10.25 -10.56 8.95
N THR A 134 9.30 -9.81 9.49
CA THR A 134 9.20 -9.58 10.95
C THR A 134 7.82 -9.82 11.54
N GLY A 135 6.81 -9.97 10.70
CA GLY A 135 5.39 -10.00 11.07
C GLY A 135 4.82 -8.66 11.52
N TYR A 136 5.59 -7.57 11.49
CA TYR A 136 5.15 -6.26 11.98
C TYR A 136 4.78 -5.31 10.84
N ILE A 137 3.63 -4.67 10.98
CA ILE A 137 3.22 -3.54 10.16
C ILE A 137 2.53 -2.50 11.05
N ALA A 138 2.70 -1.22 10.71
CA ALA A 138 2.00 -0.12 11.36
C ALA A 138 1.13 0.59 10.33
N PHE A 139 -0.12 0.84 10.69
CA PHE A 139 -1.05 1.55 9.81
C PHE A 139 -1.10 3.03 10.12
N ALA A 140 -1.10 3.84 9.06
CA ALA A 140 -1.45 5.24 9.10
C ALA A 140 -2.98 5.40 9.10
N PRO A 141 -3.52 6.50 9.64
CA PRO A 141 -4.94 6.82 9.50
C PRO A 141 -5.37 6.86 8.03
N LEU A 142 -6.62 6.47 7.76
CA LEU A 142 -7.23 6.60 6.44
C LEU A 142 -7.24 8.07 6.01
N SER A 143 -7.02 8.32 4.71
CA SER A 143 -7.09 9.67 4.14
C SER A 143 -8.46 10.32 4.38
N SER A 144 -9.54 9.53 4.36
CA SER A 144 -10.92 9.95 4.64
C SER A 144 -11.15 10.44 6.08
N THR A 145 -10.27 10.08 7.01
CA THR A 145 -10.34 10.50 8.43
C THR A 145 -9.52 11.77 8.69
N CYS A 146 -8.73 12.24 7.73
CA CYS A 146 -7.85 13.39 7.88
C CYS A 146 -8.39 14.61 7.12
N PRO A 147 -8.39 15.81 7.73
CA PRO A 147 -8.71 17.05 7.02
C PRO A 147 -7.76 17.29 5.84
N ALA A 148 -8.31 17.85 4.75
CA ALA A 148 -7.53 18.25 3.58
C ALA A 148 -6.45 19.29 3.94
N ALA A 149 -5.36 19.31 3.16
CA ALA A 149 -4.11 20.02 3.43
C ALA A 149 -4.16 21.57 3.49
N GLY A 150 -5.35 22.18 3.51
CA GLY A 150 -5.55 23.63 3.47
C GLY A 150 -6.00 24.30 4.78
N SER A 151 -6.45 23.56 5.80
CA SER A 151 -7.13 24.18 6.96
C SER A 151 -6.57 23.86 8.35
N SER A 152 -5.72 22.83 8.51
CA SER A 152 -5.21 22.45 9.84
C SER A 152 -3.77 21.91 9.83
N LYS A 153 -3.10 21.98 10.99
CA LYS A 153 -1.81 21.31 11.23
C LYS A 153 -1.95 19.77 11.31
N ASP A 154 -3.16 19.23 11.29
CA ASP A 154 -3.48 17.82 11.52
C ASP A 154 -3.72 17.06 10.20
N THR A 155 -2.79 17.20 9.25
CA THR A 155 -2.84 16.44 7.99
C THR A 155 -2.37 15.01 8.19
N ARG A 156 -2.81 14.06 7.34
CA ARG A 156 -2.35 12.66 7.37
C ARG A 156 -0.82 12.58 7.38
N LYS A 157 -0.18 13.34 6.50
CA LYS A 157 1.28 13.53 6.43
C LYS A 157 1.91 13.97 7.76
N ALA A 158 1.29 14.89 8.49
CA ALA A 158 1.80 15.34 9.78
C ALA A 158 1.73 14.23 10.83
N ARG A 159 0.63 13.45 10.84
CA ARG A 159 0.46 12.29 11.74
C ARG A 159 1.47 11.18 11.44
N VAL A 160 1.68 10.87 10.16
CA VAL A 160 2.70 9.90 9.72
C VAL A 160 4.10 10.34 10.12
N LYS A 161 4.45 11.63 9.92
CA LYS A 161 5.74 12.18 10.35
C LYS A 161 5.93 12.09 11.86
N LEU A 162 4.90 12.42 12.64
CA LEU A 162 4.96 12.34 14.10
C LEU A 162 5.18 10.90 14.56
N ALA A 163 4.45 9.95 13.98
CA ALA A 163 4.60 8.53 14.28
C ALA A 163 5.99 7.99 13.90
N ALA A 164 6.53 8.42 12.75
CA ALA A 164 7.88 8.06 12.32
C ALA A 164 8.97 8.67 13.22
N ALA A 165 8.76 9.89 13.73
CA ALA A 165 9.68 10.51 14.69
C ALA A 165 9.71 9.77 16.03
N ALA A 166 8.58 9.20 16.45
CA ALA A 166 8.50 8.40 17.68
C ALA A 166 9.23 7.05 17.59
N LYS A 167 9.38 6.50 16.38
CA LYS A 167 10.04 5.22 16.12
C LYS A 167 10.93 5.31 14.85
N PRO A 168 12.11 5.94 14.94
CA PRO A 168 12.95 6.22 13.78
C PRO A 168 13.52 4.96 13.11
N ASP A 169 13.70 3.88 13.87
CA ASP A 169 14.21 2.59 13.35
C ASP A 169 13.12 1.73 12.70
N MET A 170 11.88 2.22 12.63
CA MET A 170 10.76 1.47 12.08
C MET A 170 10.37 1.99 10.69
N PRO A 171 9.85 1.13 9.80
CA PRO A 171 9.18 1.60 8.59
C PRO A 171 8.10 2.64 8.93
N TYR A 172 7.88 3.58 8.01
CA TYR A 172 6.81 4.55 8.14
C TYR A 172 5.46 3.81 8.24
N PRO A 173 4.51 4.28 9.07
CA PRO A 173 3.15 3.77 9.01
C PRO A 173 2.56 3.99 7.61
N VAL A 174 1.86 2.98 7.10
CA VAL A 174 1.34 2.93 5.73
C VAL A 174 -0.18 2.87 5.72
N SER A 175 -0.78 3.34 4.65
CA SER A 175 -2.22 3.28 4.43
C SER A 175 -2.71 1.84 4.44
N PRO A 176 -3.73 1.50 5.26
CA PRO A 176 -4.30 0.15 5.26
C PRO A 176 -4.92 -0.20 3.89
N LYS A 177 -5.38 0.80 3.12
CA LYS A 177 -5.89 0.60 1.75
C LYS A 177 -4.81 0.22 0.77
N SER A 178 -3.75 1.02 0.68
CA SER A 178 -2.61 0.75 -0.20
C SER A 178 -1.96 -0.58 0.15
N THR A 179 -1.82 -0.87 1.45
CA THR A 179 -1.32 -2.14 1.95
C THR A 179 -2.24 -3.30 1.57
N PHE A 180 -3.56 -3.17 1.74
CA PHE A 180 -4.52 -4.22 1.37
C PHE A 180 -4.45 -4.55 -0.12
N ARG A 181 -4.38 -3.53 -0.98
CA ARG A 181 -4.24 -3.72 -2.44
C ARG A 181 -2.95 -4.46 -2.79
N LEU A 182 -1.83 -4.04 -2.21
CA LEU A 182 -0.56 -4.73 -2.42
C LEU A 182 -0.60 -6.16 -1.86
N ALA A 183 -1.19 -6.37 -0.69
CA ALA A 183 -1.35 -7.70 -0.10
C ALA A 183 -2.26 -8.60 -0.94
N HIS A 184 -3.26 -8.03 -1.61
CA HIS A 184 -4.09 -8.76 -2.56
C HIS A 184 -3.28 -9.19 -3.79
N LEU A 185 -2.54 -8.24 -4.41
CA LEU A 185 -1.66 -8.52 -5.55
C LEU A 185 -0.60 -9.58 -5.24
N LEU A 186 0.01 -9.50 -4.06
CA LEU A 186 1.06 -10.42 -3.62
C LEU A 186 0.53 -11.72 -3.01
N GLU A 187 -0.79 -11.89 -2.95
CA GLU A 187 -1.47 -13.05 -2.36
C GLU A 187 -1.08 -13.30 -0.89
N LEU A 188 -0.97 -12.23 -0.10
CA LEU A 188 -0.64 -12.24 1.32
C LEU A 188 -1.92 -12.20 2.18
N GLU A 189 -2.61 -13.34 2.32
CA GLU A 189 -3.90 -13.43 3.01
C GLU A 189 -3.87 -12.93 4.46
N ASP A 190 -2.81 -13.25 5.21
CA ASP A 190 -2.65 -12.81 6.61
C ASP A 190 -2.58 -11.30 6.71
N LEU A 191 -1.87 -10.66 5.78
CA LEU A 191 -1.76 -9.20 5.72
C LEU A 191 -3.08 -8.55 5.29
N GLN A 192 -3.80 -9.15 4.35
CA GLN A 192 -5.14 -8.70 3.97
C GLN A 192 -6.08 -8.70 5.20
N ARG A 193 -6.05 -9.76 6.01
CA ARG A 193 -6.84 -9.85 7.25
C ARG A 193 -6.47 -8.77 8.28
N LEU A 194 -5.18 -8.45 8.42
CA LEU A 194 -4.73 -7.36 9.29
C LEU A 194 -5.25 -6.00 8.81
N CYS A 195 -5.21 -5.74 7.51
CA CYS A 195 -5.77 -4.50 6.95
C CYS A 195 -7.29 -4.41 7.18
N LEU A 196 -8.02 -5.52 6.99
CA LEU A 196 -9.47 -5.58 7.21
C LEU A 196 -9.84 -5.36 8.69
N SER A 197 -9.07 -5.95 9.63
CA SER A 197 -9.25 -5.70 11.06
C SER A 197 -9.00 -4.23 11.40
N ASN A 198 -7.94 -3.64 10.83
CA ASN A 198 -7.61 -2.24 11.09
C ASN A 198 -8.68 -1.28 10.57
N VAL A 199 -9.21 -1.48 9.36
CA VAL A 199 -10.30 -0.63 8.85
C VAL A 199 -11.55 -0.79 9.72
N GLN A 200 -11.90 -2.02 10.12
CA GLN A 200 -13.05 -2.26 11.00
C GLN A 200 -12.95 -1.49 12.32
N GLU A 201 -11.76 -1.42 12.92
CA GLU A 201 -11.52 -0.74 14.20
C GLU A 201 -11.45 0.79 14.09
N THR A 202 -11.10 1.31 12.90
CA THR A 202 -10.81 2.75 12.70
C THR A 202 -11.89 3.49 11.94
N LEU A 203 -12.85 2.78 11.34
CA LEU A 203 -14.00 3.39 10.68
C LEU A 203 -14.78 4.28 11.65
N THR A 204 -15.20 5.43 11.13
CA THR A 204 -16.08 6.39 11.79
C THR A 204 -17.30 6.60 10.91
N PRO A 205 -18.43 7.13 11.42
CA PRO A 205 -19.59 7.36 10.58
C PRO A 205 -19.31 8.24 9.34
N ASP A 206 -18.43 9.24 9.50
CA ASP A 206 -18.06 10.17 8.42
C ASP A 206 -17.12 9.51 7.40
N SER A 207 -16.08 8.82 7.86
CA SER A 207 -15.16 8.11 6.96
C SER A 207 -15.85 6.93 6.25
N ALA A 208 -16.75 6.20 6.92
CA ALA A 208 -17.46 5.06 6.35
C ALA A 208 -18.29 5.43 5.12
N ALA A 209 -18.89 6.63 5.10
CA ALA A 209 -19.61 7.12 3.92
C ALA A 209 -18.68 7.23 2.70
N HIS A 210 -17.49 7.81 2.90
CA HIS A 210 -16.49 7.95 1.84
C HIS A 210 -15.87 6.60 1.44
N GLU A 211 -15.55 5.74 2.40
CA GLU A 211 -14.95 4.42 2.16
C GLU A 211 -15.89 3.46 1.44
N LEU A 212 -17.22 3.58 1.64
CA LEU A 212 -18.20 2.68 1.03
C LEU A 212 -18.17 2.74 -0.50
N PHE A 213 -17.92 3.93 -1.05
CA PHE A 213 -17.90 4.21 -2.49
C PHE A 213 -16.51 4.50 -3.03
N ASP A 214 -15.48 4.22 -2.22
CA ASP A 214 -14.10 4.30 -2.64
C ASP A 214 -13.78 3.23 -3.70
N GLU A 215 -12.79 3.48 -4.54
CA GLU A 215 -12.41 2.58 -5.63
C GLU A 215 -12.02 1.17 -5.11
N VAL A 216 -11.45 1.09 -3.90
CA VAL A 216 -11.14 -0.19 -3.21
C VAL A 216 -12.41 -0.99 -2.91
N SER A 217 -13.49 -0.33 -2.47
CA SER A 217 -14.79 -0.98 -2.23
C SER A 217 -15.47 -1.40 -3.52
N VAL A 218 -15.23 -0.70 -4.64
CA VAL A 218 -15.75 -1.12 -5.94
C VAL A 218 -15.12 -2.46 -6.36
N LEU A 219 -13.79 -2.54 -6.28
CA LEU A 219 -12.99 -3.63 -6.84
C LEU A 219 -12.83 -4.84 -5.91
N HIS A 220 -12.71 -4.62 -4.60
CA HIS A 220 -12.42 -5.69 -3.64
C HIS A 220 -13.61 -5.98 -2.73
N GLU A 221 -14.20 -7.16 -2.92
CA GLU A 221 -15.39 -7.58 -2.16
C GLU A 221 -15.14 -7.72 -0.67
N ALA A 222 -13.98 -8.26 -0.26
CA ALA A 222 -13.66 -8.44 1.15
C ALA A 222 -13.60 -7.10 1.90
N TRP A 223 -13.03 -6.06 1.28
CA TRP A 223 -13.00 -4.70 1.82
C TRP A 223 -14.40 -4.10 1.90
N ARG A 224 -15.13 -4.12 0.79
CA ARG A 224 -16.51 -3.63 0.70
C ARG A 224 -17.42 -4.24 1.75
N ARG A 225 -17.29 -5.55 1.99
CA ARG A 225 -18.12 -6.25 2.97
C ARG A 225 -17.94 -5.69 4.38
N VAL A 226 -16.70 -5.44 4.81
CA VAL A 226 -16.42 -4.85 6.13
C VAL A 226 -17.02 -3.46 6.26
N VAL A 227 -16.91 -2.63 5.21
CA VAL A 227 -17.49 -1.28 5.22
C VAL A 227 -19.02 -1.32 5.24
N ILE A 228 -19.65 -2.19 4.44
CA ILE A 228 -21.11 -2.37 4.45
C ILE A 228 -21.59 -2.84 5.83
N GLU A 229 -20.92 -3.82 6.44
CA GLU A 229 -21.26 -4.31 7.78
C GLU A 229 -21.25 -3.17 8.82
N TYR A 230 -20.21 -2.32 8.79
CA TYR A 230 -20.13 -1.14 9.66
C TYR A 230 -21.25 -0.12 9.38
N VAL A 231 -21.52 0.19 8.10
CA VAL A 231 -22.55 1.17 7.69
C VAL A 231 -23.95 0.71 8.08
N VAL A 232 -24.26 -0.58 7.92
CA VAL A 232 -25.55 -1.15 8.32
C VAL A 232 -25.74 -1.05 9.83
N ALA A 233 -24.70 -1.38 10.61
CA ALA A 233 -24.76 -1.31 12.07
C ALA A 233 -24.89 0.12 12.61
N ASN A 234 -24.41 1.11 11.87
CA ASN A 234 -24.38 2.53 12.27
C ASN A 234 -25.20 3.42 11.33
N TRP A 235 -26.25 2.88 10.70
CA TRP A 235 -26.96 3.52 9.59
C TRP A 235 -27.38 4.96 9.88
N ASP A 236 -28.07 5.21 10.99
CA ASP A 236 -28.62 6.54 11.31
C ASP A 236 -27.49 7.57 11.50
N ALA A 237 -26.38 7.16 12.12
CA ALA A 237 -25.22 8.02 12.31
C ALA A 237 -24.50 8.32 11.00
N VAL A 238 -24.32 7.30 10.13
CA VAL A 238 -23.66 7.44 8.82
C VAL A 238 -24.50 8.31 7.89
N HIS A 239 -25.79 8.03 7.77
CA HIS A 239 -26.70 8.74 6.86
C HIS A 239 -26.89 10.21 7.23
N ALA A 240 -26.70 10.58 8.51
CA ALA A 240 -26.74 11.95 8.97
C ALA A 240 -25.46 12.76 8.66
N THR A 241 -24.36 12.11 8.27
CA THR A 241 -23.08 12.79 8.04
C THR A 241 -23.08 13.67 6.80
N LYS A 242 -22.16 14.64 6.77
CA LYS A 242 -21.90 15.44 5.56
C LYS A 242 -21.26 14.58 4.47
N GLY A 243 -20.41 13.62 4.85
CA GLY A 243 -19.80 12.67 3.94
C GLY A 243 -20.83 11.89 3.12
N TRP A 244 -21.93 11.44 3.75
CA TRP A 244 -23.00 10.74 3.05
C TRP A 244 -23.66 11.59 1.96
N LYS A 245 -24.03 12.84 2.28
CA LYS A 245 -24.65 13.77 1.32
C LYS A 245 -23.74 14.08 0.13
N GLU A 246 -22.44 14.25 0.39
CA GLU A 246 -21.47 14.50 -0.66
C GLU A 246 -21.32 13.28 -1.58
N VAL A 247 -21.30 12.08 -1.01
CA VAL A 247 -21.19 10.85 -1.80
C VAL A 247 -22.48 10.57 -2.59
N GLU A 248 -23.65 10.83 -2.01
CA GLU A 248 -24.94 10.74 -2.71
C GLU A 248 -24.95 11.62 -3.96
N ARG A 249 -24.54 12.89 -3.83
CA ARG A 249 -24.38 13.81 -4.98
C ARG A 249 -23.45 13.24 -6.06
N ARG A 250 -22.28 12.73 -5.67
CA ARG A 250 -21.32 12.13 -6.62
C ARG A 250 -21.86 10.88 -7.31
N VAL A 251 -22.70 10.10 -6.63
CA VAL A 251 -23.36 8.92 -7.22
C VAL A 251 -24.46 9.34 -8.21
N GLU A 252 -25.23 10.38 -7.89
CA GLU A 252 -26.24 10.96 -8.80
C GLU A 252 -25.61 11.54 -10.07
N GLU A 253 -24.43 12.13 -9.96
CA GLU A 253 -23.66 12.68 -11.09
C GLU A 253 -22.85 11.60 -11.86
N GLU A 254 -23.04 10.31 -11.53
CA GLU A 254 -22.34 9.17 -12.14
C GLU A 254 -20.79 9.22 -12.01
N GLU A 255 -20.26 9.97 -11.05
CA GLU A 255 -18.82 10.10 -10.81
C GLU A 255 -18.19 8.88 -10.12
N VAL A 256 -19.02 7.92 -9.68
CA VAL A 256 -18.58 6.69 -9.01
C VAL A 256 -19.01 5.46 -9.83
N PRO A 257 -18.17 5.01 -10.78
CA PRO A 257 -18.42 3.79 -11.54
C PRO A 257 -18.60 2.59 -10.61
N GLY A 258 -19.68 1.82 -10.80
CA GLY A 258 -19.97 0.63 -10.00
C GLY A 258 -20.72 0.90 -8.69
N ALA A 259 -21.10 2.15 -8.39
CA ALA A 259 -21.90 2.50 -7.21
C ALA A 259 -23.23 1.73 -7.13
N ALA A 260 -23.89 1.46 -8.26
CA ALA A 260 -25.14 0.70 -8.31
C ALA A 260 -25.02 -0.69 -7.65
N LYS A 261 -23.91 -1.39 -7.88
CA LYS A 261 -23.65 -2.71 -7.26
C LYS A 261 -23.55 -2.58 -5.73
N ILE A 262 -22.86 -1.55 -5.25
CA ILE A 262 -22.67 -1.27 -3.82
C ILE A 262 -24.02 -0.94 -3.17
N MET A 263 -24.83 -0.09 -3.81
CA MET A 263 -26.17 0.28 -3.32
C MET A 263 -27.10 -0.93 -3.20
N VAL A 264 -27.13 -1.81 -4.20
CA VAL A 264 -27.93 -3.04 -4.15
C VAL A 264 -27.48 -3.95 -2.99
N GLN A 265 -26.17 -4.10 -2.79
CA GLN A 265 -25.63 -4.90 -1.69
C GLN A 265 -25.96 -4.30 -0.32
N LEU A 266 -25.86 -2.98 -0.19
CA LEU A 266 -26.22 -2.24 1.02
C LEU A 266 -27.71 -2.42 1.34
N SER A 267 -28.61 -2.23 0.37
CA SER A 267 -30.06 -2.41 0.57
C SER A 267 -30.40 -3.81 1.06
N ARG A 268 -29.85 -4.85 0.42
CA ARG A 268 -30.03 -6.25 0.85
C ARG A 268 -29.50 -6.50 2.27
N ALA A 269 -28.33 -5.95 2.60
CA ALA A 269 -27.75 -6.10 3.92
C ALA A 269 -28.60 -5.40 5.01
N ARG A 270 -29.18 -4.24 4.69
CA ARG A 270 -30.10 -3.52 5.58
C ARG A 270 -31.42 -4.26 5.80
N GLU A 271 -32.00 -4.83 4.74
CA GLU A 271 -33.20 -5.67 4.86
C GLU A 271 -32.96 -6.86 5.78
N LYS A 272 -31.83 -7.56 5.58
CA LYS A 272 -31.43 -8.69 6.43
C LYS A 272 -31.19 -8.32 7.89
N ALA A 273 -30.70 -7.11 8.17
CA ALA A 273 -30.46 -6.65 9.54
C ALA A 273 -31.73 -6.19 10.27
N ARG A 274 -32.83 -5.92 9.52
CA ARG A 274 -34.12 -5.47 10.06
C ARG A 274 -35.13 -6.59 10.26
N GLY A 275 -34.96 -7.72 9.57
CA GLY A 275 -35.76 -8.94 9.72
C GLY A 275 -35.17 -9.88 10.75
#